data_AF-A0A3M9M966-F1
#
_entry.id   AF-A0A3M9M966-F1
#
_cell.length_a   1.000
_cell.length_b   1.000
_cell.length_c   1.000
_cell.angle_alpha   90.00
_cell.angle_beta   90.00
_cell.angle_gamma   90.00
#
_symmetry.space_group_name_H-M   'P 1'
#
loop_
_entity.id
_entity.type
_entity.pdbx_description
1 polymer ?
#
loop_
_entity_poly.entity_id
_entity_poly.type
_entity_poly.pdbx_seq_one_letter_code
_entity_poly.pdbx_strand_id
1 'polypeptide(L)'
;MKVVQLHTLLTDLEPLMTEVQVLAGGYFTEEQTIFCERMERLGVPSVQQAVEFYSTEKDHVIAIHYARRLDLQKSICAIDYFPEHSPKEVIKVSDKILGALKK
;
A
#
# COMPACT_ATOMS: atom_id res chain seq x y z
N MET A 1 -10.28 10.66 11.47
CA MET A 1 -8.94 10.28 10.99
C MET A 1 -8.69 8.80 11.16
N LYS A 2 -8.51 8.06 10.06
CA LYS A 2 -8.25 6.61 10.02
C LYS A 2 -6.74 6.37 9.97
N VAL A 3 -6.21 5.43 10.77
CA VAL A 3 -4.77 5.12 10.80
C VAL A 3 -4.52 3.79 10.10
N VAL A 4 -3.65 3.81 9.08
CA VAL A 4 -3.21 2.62 8.35
C VAL A 4 -1.75 2.36 8.70
N GLN A 5 -1.46 1.20 9.26
CA GLN A 5 -0.14 0.83 9.75
C GLN A 5 0.08 -0.68 9.64
N LEU A 6 1.25 -1.15 10.04
CA LEU A 6 1.51 -2.59 10.15
C LEU A 6 0.48 -3.27 11.05
N HIS A 7 0.19 -4.54 10.75
CA HIS A 7 -0.80 -5.37 11.43
C HIS A 7 -2.27 -4.95 11.32
N THR A 8 -2.59 -3.79 10.71
CA THR A 8 -3.97 -3.48 10.29
C THR A 8 -4.50 -4.60 9.39
N LEU A 9 -5.75 -5.01 9.58
CA LEU A 9 -6.35 -6.07 8.76
C LEU A 9 -6.70 -5.50 7.39
N LEU A 10 -6.52 -6.30 6.34
CA LEU A 10 -6.84 -5.87 4.99
C LEU A 10 -8.34 -5.59 4.81
N THR A 11 -9.18 -6.28 5.58
CA THR A 11 -10.64 -6.06 5.64
C THR A 11 -11.02 -4.70 6.23
N ASP A 12 -10.12 -4.06 6.97
CA ASP A 12 -10.36 -2.73 7.53
C ASP A 12 -10.09 -1.64 6.49
N LEU A 13 -9.48 -1.97 5.34
CA LEU A 13 -9.24 -1.03 4.26
C LEU A 13 -10.46 -0.97 3.32
N GLU A 14 -10.91 0.24 3.05
CA GLU A 14 -12.01 0.49 2.12
C GLU A 14 -11.47 0.93 0.76
N PRO A 15 -12.19 0.68 -0.35
CA PRO A 15 -11.76 1.14 -1.67
C PRO A 15 -11.54 2.65 -1.75
N LEU A 16 -12.24 3.43 -0.93
CA LEU A 16 -12.05 4.86 -0.80
C LEU A 16 -12.08 5.21 0.69
N MET A 17 -11.02 5.87 1.16
CA MET A 17 -10.89 6.32 2.53
C MET A 17 -10.58 7.82 2.53
N THR A 18 -11.02 8.52 3.58
CA THR A 18 -10.80 9.96 3.76
C THR A 18 -10.13 10.22 5.11
N GLU A 19 -9.39 11.33 5.20
CA GLU A 19 -8.63 11.72 6.40
C GLU A 19 -7.78 10.56 6.95
N VAL A 20 -6.85 10.07 6.14
CA VAL A 20 -6.03 8.90 6.44
C VAL A 20 -4.64 9.31 6.87
N GLN A 21 -4.18 8.76 8.00
CA GLN A 21 -2.79 8.78 8.40
C GLN A 21 -2.17 7.42 8.08
N VAL A 22 -1.15 7.40 7.24
CA VAL A 22 -0.43 6.19 6.85
C VAL A 22 0.93 6.19 7.54
N LEU A 23 1.20 5.18 8.37
CA LEU A 23 2.52 4.93 8.94
C LEU A 23 3.26 4.00 7.97
N ALA A 24 3.95 4.62 7.00
CA ALA A 24 4.73 3.91 6.00
C ALA A 24 6.04 3.39 6.58
N GLY A 25 6.51 2.26 6.06
CA GLY A 25 7.68 1.52 6.52
C GLY A 25 7.67 0.15 5.85
N GLY A 26 8.59 -0.07 4.92
CA GLY A 26 8.55 -1.23 4.03
C GLY A 26 9.88 -1.57 3.38
N TYR A 27 9.82 -2.20 2.20
CA TYR A 27 11.02 -2.67 1.49
C TYR A 27 11.77 -1.54 0.77
N PHE A 28 11.08 -0.47 0.42
CA PHE A 28 11.61 0.67 -0.33
C PHE A 28 11.45 2.00 0.41
N THR A 29 10.64 2.03 1.46
CA THR A 29 10.33 3.24 2.22
C THR A 29 10.81 3.10 3.66
N GLU A 30 11.67 4.01 4.09
CA GLU A 30 11.99 4.21 5.51
C GLU A 30 10.75 4.66 6.29
N GLU A 31 10.77 4.44 7.60
CA GLU A 31 9.63 4.77 8.46
C GLU A 31 9.27 6.26 8.38
N GLN A 32 8.05 6.55 7.95
CA GLN A 32 7.54 7.92 7.86
C GLN A 32 6.02 7.97 8.01
N THR A 33 5.52 9.12 8.43
CA THR A 33 4.09 9.39 8.51
C THR A 33 3.64 10.19 7.30
N ILE A 34 2.62 9.71 6.60
CA ILE A 34 2.00 10.37 5.45
C ILE A 34 0.57 10.72 5.83
N PHE A 35 0.20 11.97 5.66
CA PHE A 35 -1.17 12.44 5.83
C PHE A 35 -1.81 12.58 4.45
N CYS A 36 -2.90 11.87 4.25
CA CYS A 36 -3.69 11.88 3.02
C CYS A 36 -5.09 12.37 3.35
N GLU A 37 -5.58 13.36 2.61
CA GLU A 37 -6.99 13.72 2.67
C GLU A 37 -7.86 12.62 2.08
N ARG A 38 -7.34 11.92 1.06
CA ARG A 38 -8.04 10.87 0.35
C ARG A 38 -7.07 9.75 -0.05
N MET A 39 -7.49 8.51 0.15
CA MET A 39 -6.76 7.33 -0.30
C MET A 39 -7.72 6.39 -1.05
N GLU A 40 -7.45 6.13 -2.33
CA GLU A 40 -8.32 5.38 -3.24
C GLU A 40 -7.62 4.14 -3.79
N ARG A 41 -8.27 2.98 -3.75
CA ARG A 41 -7.71 1.71 -4.20
C ARG A 41 -7.62 1.67 -5.72
N LEU A 42 -6.44 1.34 -6.23
CA LEU A 42 -6.20 1.13 -7.65
C LEU A 42 -6.64 -0.28 -8.06
N GLY A 43 -7.42 -0.37 -9.14
CA GLY A 43 -7.96 -1.62 -9.68
C GLY A 43 -6.94 -2.48 -10.43
N VAL A 44 -5.72 -2.60 -9.91
CA VAL A 44 -4.64 -3.37 -10.55
C VAL A 44 -4.68 -4.81 -10.04
N PRO A 45 -4.98 -5.80 -10.91
CA PRO A 45 -4.99 -7.19 -10.50
C PRO A 45 -3.54 -7.69 -10.43
N SER A 46 -2.92 -7.64 -9.25
CA SER A 46 -1.72 -8.42 -9.01
C SER A 46 -2.11 -9.85 -8.63
N VAL A 47 -2.38 -10.69 -9.64
CA VAL A 47 -2.74 -12.11 -9.42
C VAL A 47 -1.58 -12.89 -8.76
N GLN A 48 -0.36 -12.33 -8.81
CA GLN A 48 0.86 -12.99 -8.34
C GLN A 48 1.46 -12.40 -7.06
N GLN A 49 0.94 -11.30 -6.50
CA GLN A 49 1.52 -10.71 -5.29
C GLN A 49 0.48 -10.34 -4.24
N ALA A 50 0.88 -10.51 -2.99
CA ALA A 50 0.10 -10.09 -1.83
C ALA A 50 0.27 -8.58 -1.57
N VAL A 51 -0.09 -7.76 -2.56
CA VAL A 51 0.02 -6.30 -2.54
C VAL A 51 -1.29 -5.66 -3.01
N GLU A 52 -1.78 -4.65 -2.29
CA GLU A 52 -2.81 -3.72 -2.77
C GLU A 52 -2.21 -2.36 -3.03
N PHE A 53 -2.68 -1.68 -4.08
CA PHE A 53 -2.21 -0.34 -4.43
C PHE A 53 -3.30 0.68 -4.16
N TYR A 54 -2.89 1.83 -3.62
CA TYR A 54 -3.73 2.99 -3.40
C TYR A 54 -3.09 4.23 -4.01
N SER A 55 -3.90 5.22 -4.35
CA SER A 55 -3.45 6.56 -4.72
C SER A 55 -3.93 7.59 -3.71
N THR A 56 -3.10 8.60 -3.47
CA THR A 56 -3.44 9.75 -2.63
C THR A 56 -4.08 10.88 -3.45
N GLU A 57 -4.55 11.94 -2.78
CA GLU A 57 -5.01 13.17 -3.45
C GLU A 57 -3.92 13.89 -4.28
N LYS A 58 -2.64 13.60 -4.01
CA LYS A 58 -1.50 14.16 -4.74
C LYS A 58 -1.07 13.31 -5.95
N ASP A 59 -1.89 12.33 -6.35
CA ASP A 59 -1.55 11.33 -7.36
C ASP A 59 -0.28 10.54 -7.02
N HIS A 60 0.07 10.38 -5.74
CA HIS A 60 1.16 9.49 -5.33
C HIS A 60 0.66 8.08 -5.09
N VAL A 61 1.51 7.07 -5.33
CA VAL A 61 1.17 5.65 -5.12
C VAL A 61 1.61 5.17 -3.75
N ILE A 62 0.73 4.43 -3.07
CA ILE A 62 1.01 3.67 -1.85
C ILE A 62 0.83 2.18 -2.18
N ALA A 63 1.83 1.36 -1.86
CA ALA A 63 1.77 -0.09 -1.98
C ALA A 63 1.67 -0.73 -0.58
N ILE A 64 0.57 -1.43 -0.34
CA ILE A 64 0.27 -2.12 0.92
C ILE A 64 0.54 -3.60 0.72
N HIS A 65 1.62 -4.08 1.32
CA HIS A 65 1.96 -5.51 1.34
C HIS A 65 1.23 -6.18 2.48
N TYR A 66 0.70 -7.37 2.23
CA TYR A 66 -0.01 -8.14 3.24
C TYR A 66 0.43 -9.59 3.28
N ALA A 67 0.29 -10.21 4.45
CA ALA A 67 0.53 -11.63 4.64
C ALA A 67 -0.65 -12.26 5.41
N ARG A 68 -0.79 -13.59 5.31
CA ARG A 68 -1.73 -14.33 6.14
C ARG A 68 -1.14 -14.54 7.53
N ARG A 69 -1.90 -14.20 8.55
CA ARG A 69 -1.64 -14.55 9.94
C ARG A 69 -2.00 -16.02 10.21
N LEU A 70 -1.68 -16.51 11.41
CA LEU A 70 -2.02 -17.86 11.86
C LEU A 70 -3.53 -18.14 11.86
N ASP A 71 -4.34 -17.10 12.11
CA ASP A 71 -5.82 -17.15 12.06
C ASP A 71 -6.38 -17.01 10.64
N LEU A 72 -5.52 -17.11 9.61
CA LEU A 72 -5.80 -16.97 8.18
C LEU A 72 -6.22 -15.56 7.72
N GLN A 73 -6.33 -14.58 8.63
CA GLN A 73 -6.64 -13.21 8.26
C GLN A 73 -5.44 -12.56 7.55
N LYS A 74 -5.71 -11.71 6.57
CA LYS A 74 -4.68 -10.92 5.89
C LYS A 74 -4.42 -9.65 6.67
N SER A 75 -3.18 -9.41 7.05
CA SER A 75 -2.77 -8.16 7.70
C SER A 75 -1.61 -7.51 6.96
N ILE A 76 -1.53 -6.19 7.05
CA ILE A 76 -0.44 -5.40 6.49
C ILE A 76 0.89 -5.81 7.14
N CYS A 77 1.90 -6.08 6.33
CA CYS A 77 3.26 -6.41 6.77
C CYS A 77 4.33 -5.41 6.31
N ALA A 78 4.03 -4.59 5.31
CA ALA A 78 4.87 -3.47 4.88
C ALA A 78 4.00 -2.45 4.14
N ILE A 79 4.40 -1.18 4.19
CA ILE A 79 3.76 -0.11 3.43
C ILE A 79 4.86 0.71 2.76
N ASP A 80 4.90 0.69 1.43
CA ASP A 80 5.82 1.50 0.64
C ASP A 80 5.09 2.68 -0.01
N TYR A 81 5.75 3.83 -0.04
CA TYR A 81 5.24 5.07 -0.59
C TYR A 81 6.12 5.57 -1.72
N PHE A 82 5.50 5.87 -2.85
CA PHE A 82 6.14 6.25 -4.09
C PHE A 82 5.63 7.62 -4.54
N PRO A 83 6.11 8.72 -3.93
CA PRO A 83 5.73 10.07 -4.32
C PRO A 83 6.15 10.43 -5.76
N GLU A 84 7.16 9.75 -6.29
CA GLU A 84 7.64 9.93 -7.67
C GLU A 84 6.80 9.19 -8.73
N HIS A 85 5.79 8.41 -8.32
CA HIS A 85 4.99 7.59 -9.23
C HIS A 85 3.51 7.93 -9.16
N SER A 86 2.92 8.09 -10.35
CA SER A 86 1.49 8.32 -10.50
C SER A 86 0.68 7.02 -10.60
N PRO A 87 -0.66 7.05 -10.42
CA PRO A 87 -1.50 5.86 -10.58
C PRO A 87 -1.39 5.21 -11.97
N LYS A 88 -1.07 6.00 -12.99
CA LYS A 88 -0.82 5.52 -14.37
C LYS A 88 0.44 4.67 -14.49
N GLU A 89 1.35 4.80 -13.53
CA GLU A 89 2.65 4.12 -13.48
C GLU A 89 2.69 2.99 -12.45
N VAL A 90 1.56 2.64 -11.86
CA VAL A 90 1.43 1.55 -10.87
C VAL A 90 2.01 0.22 -11.37
N ILE A 91 1.97 -0.06 -12.68
CA ILE A 91 2.61 -1.23 -13.29
C ILE A 91 4.13 -1.19 -13.08
N LYS A 92 4.77 -0.03 -13.26
CA LYS A 92 6.22 0.13 -13.01
C LYS A 92 6.55 -0.08 -11.54
N VAL A 93 5.69 0.39 -10.63
CA VAL A 93 5.84 0.17 -9.18
C VAL A 93 5.73 -1.32 -8.87
N SER A 94 4.73 -2.01 -9.45
CA SER A 94 4.56 -3.46 -9.32
C SER A 94 5.78 -4.23 -9.81
N ASP A 95 6.35 -3.85 -10.96
CA ASP A 95 7.56 -4.47 -11.52
C ASP A 95 8.79 -4.23 -10.64
N LYS A 96 8.93 -3.02 -10.07
CA LYS A 96 10.01 -2.67 -9.12
C LYS A 96 9.94 -3.56 -7.88
N ILE A 97 8.73 -3.75 -7.32
CA ILE A 97 8.49 -4.63 -6.17
C ILE A 97 8.79 -6.10 -6.54
N LEU A 98 8.32 -6.58 -7.69
CA LEU A 98 8.62 -7.92 -8.19
C LEU A 98 10.13 -8.17 -8.31
N GLY A 99 10.88 -7.19 -8.82
CA GLY A 99 12.32 -7.29 -9.00
C GLY A 99 13.09 -7.41 -7.69
N ALA A 100 12.64 -6.75 -6.63
CA ALA A 100 13.28 -6.84 -5.31
C ALA A 100 12.99 -8.16 -4.60
N LEU A 101 11.77 -8.70 -4.72
CA LEU A 101 11.38 -9.95 -4.04
C LEU A 101 11.98 -11.22 -4.67
N LYS A 102 12.55 -11.13 -5.88
CA LYS A 102 13.22 -12.26 -6.56
C LYS A 102 14.71 -12.37 -6.25
N LYS A 103 15.30 -11.38 -5.58
CA LYS A 103 16.71 -11.39 -5.16
C LYS A 103 16.86 -11.99 -3.77
#